data_AF-A0A0F9A4J8-F1
#
_entry.id   AF-A0A0F9A4J8-F1
#
_cell.length_a   1.000
_cell.length_b   1.000
_cell.length_c   1.000
_cell.angle_alpha   90.00
_cell.angle_beta   90.00
_cell.angle_gamma   90.00
#
_symmetry.space_group_name_H-M   'P 1'
#
loop_
_entity.id
_entity.type
_entity.pdbx_description
1 polymer ?
#
loop_
_entity_poly.entity_id
_entity_poly.type
_entity_poly.pdbx_seq_one_letter_code
_entity_poly.pdbx_strand_id
1 'polypeptide(L)'
;MNFYYLISDKKMSQNNKEKKIRDKIVHIAFTQHEKEEIKDFAGESNMTSSEFIRDAIREKIKRIKNPEIMNQGSIQLNPELLLKISKDTQKLVELNEEKEKRKNAINNILETSAAIQEEYKKLKDKGLMADLEIETMKIRKLLEGHKSLSRKQISDMTKIDSNKVAIIITNTEFFKLNVVSGRYSKR
;
A
#
# COMPACT_ATOMS: atom_id res chain seq x y z
N MET A 1 36.64 5.90 6.06
CA MET A 1 37.72 4.88 5.94
C MET A 1 37.58 4.29 4.55
N ASN A 2 38.40 4.70 3.57
CA ASN A 2 39.70 4.08 3.18
C ASN A 2 39.55 2.58 2.86
N PHE A 3 40.01 2.01 1.75
CA PHE A 3 40.76 2.46 0.55
C PHE A 3 40.97 1.21 -0.35
N TYR A 4 41.07 1.41 -1.68
CA TYR A 4 41.78 0.61 -2.71
C TYR A 4 41.42 -0.89 -2.90
N TYR A 5 41.26 -1.41 -4.13
CA TYR A 5 42.33 -1.48 -5.13
C TYR A 5 41.84 -1.34 -6.59
N LEU A 6 42.53 -0.44 -7.29
CA LEU A 6 42.77 -0.47 -8.73
C LEU A 6 43.61 -1.71 -9.07
N ILE A 7 43.22 -2.45 -10.10
CA ILE A 7 44.18 -3.11 -10.98
C ILE A 7 44.12 -2.35 -12.30
N SER A 8 45.09 -1.45 -12.43
CA SER A 8 45.47 -0.79 -13.66
C SER A 8 46.53 -1.66 -14.30
N ASP A 9 46.18 -2.33 -15.40
CA ASP A 9 47.20 -2.75 -16.36
C ASP A 9 47.35 -1.68 -17.45
N LYS A 10 48.60 -1.23 -17.52
CA LYS A 10 49.12 -0.13 -18.30
C LYS A 10 48.95 -0.34 -19.80
N LYS A 11 48.33 0.69 -20.40
CA LYS A 11 48.80 1.47 -21.56
C LYS A 11 49.21 0.70 -22.83
N MET A 12 48.36 0.82 -23.85
CA MET A 12 48.81 1.44 -25.09
C MET A 12 48.11 2.78 -25.30
N SER A 13 48.89 3.82 -25.09
CA SER A 13 48.63 5.18 -25.56
C SER A 13 48.69 5.18 -27.09
N GLN A 14 47.65 5.70 -27.75
CA GLN A 14 47.80 6.80 -28.73
C GLN A 14 46.44 7.23 -29.29
N ASN A 15 46.07 8.48 -28.98
CA ASN A 15 45.15 9.33 -29.73
C ASN A 15 43.70 8.85 -29.94
N ASN A 16 42.91 8.82 -28.85
CA ASN A 16 41.48 9.09 -28.99
C ASN A 16 41.28 10.58 -29.29
N LYS A 17 41.51 10.96 -30.55
CA LYS A 17 40.80 12.12 -31.11
C LYS A 17 39.32 11.78 -30.97
N GLU A 18 38.66 12.37 -29.98
CA GLU A 18 37.21 12.56 -30.03
C GLU A 18 36.91 13.28 -31.33
N LYS A 19 36.66 12.50 -32.39
CA LYS A 19 36.06 13.02 -33.61
C LYS A 19 34.69 13.49 -33.16
N LYS A 20 34.56 14.79 -32.86
CA LYS A 20 33.28 15.49 -32.94
C LYS A 20 32.69 15.05 -34.28
N ILE A 21 31.69 14.18 -34.23
CA ILE A 21 30.91 13.81 -35.40
C ILE A 21 30.24 15.13 -35.79
N ARG A 22 30.87 15.89 -36.70
CA ARG A 22 30.19 17.02 -37.33
C ARG A 22 28.93 16.42 -37.93
N ASP A 23 27.77 16.99 -37.59
CA ASP A 23 26.51 16.65 -38.24
C ASP A 23 26.70 16.83 -39.74
N LYS A 24 26.99 15.72 -40.43
CA LYS A 24 27.13 15.71 -41.87
C LYS A 24 25.70 15.77 -42.39
N ILE A 25 25.28 16.97 -42.79
CA ILE A 25 24.01 17.16 -43.50
C ILE A 25 24.12 16.37 -44.80
N VAL A 26 23.26 15.36 -44.94
CA VAL A 26 23.16 14.55 -46.15
C VAL A 26 22.08 15.18 -47.02
N HIS A 27 22.45 15.66 -48.19
CA HIS A 27 21.50 16.11 -49.20
C HIS A 27 21.14 14.93 -50.09
N ILE A 28 19.86 14.58 -50.12
CA ILE A 28 19.31 13.54 -50.99
C ILE A 28 18.42 14.24 -52.01
N ALA A 29 18.68 14.01 -53.30
CA ALA A 29 17.84 14.50 -54.38
C ALA A 29 16.96 13.35 -54.88
N PHE A 30 15.70 13.66 -55.13
CA PHE A 30 14.71 12.74 -55.69
C PHE A 30 14.30 13.24 -57.08
N THR A 31 14.12 12.31 -58.00
CA THR A 31 13.47 12.56 -59.28
C THR A 31 12.02 12.99 -59.09
N GLN A 32 11.40 13.54 -60.14
CA GLN A 32 10.01 14.00 -60.06
C GLN A 32 9.04 12.86 -59.74
N HIS A 33 9.26 11.69 -60.34
CA HIS A 33 8.44 10.50 -60.12
C HIS A 33 8.55 9.99 -58.67
N GLU A 34 9.77 9.89 -58.12
CA GLU A 34 9.98 9.46 -56.72
C GLU A 34 9.33 10.43 -55.72
N LYS A 35 9.28 11.74 -56.03
CA LYS A 35 8.59 12.70 -55.17
C LYS A 35 7.08 12.47 -55.13
N GLU A 36 6.50 12.07 -56.25
CA GLU A 36 5.07 11.74 -56.34
C GLU A 36 4.77 10.49 -55.52
N GLU A 37 5.55 9.42 -55.70
CA GLU A 37 5.41 8.20 -54.89
C GLU A 37 5.57 8.47 -53.38
N ILE A 38 6.58 9.23 -52.98
CA ILE A 38 6.79 9.61 -51.57
C ILE A 38 5.59 10.38 -51.02
N LYS A 39 4.98 11.25 -51.84
CA LYS A 39 3.81 12.03 -51.42
C LYS A 39 2.59 11.13 -51.24
N ASP A 40 2.40 10.15 -52.12
CA ASP A 40 1.30 9.20 -52.05
C ASP A 40 1.40 8.32 -50.81
N PHE A 41 2.56 7.71 -50.57
CA PHE A 41 2.79 6.89 -49.36
C PHE A 41 2.73 7.68 -48.06
N ALA A 42 3.21 8.93 -48.07
CA ALA A 42 3.09 9.82 -46.92
C ALA A 42 1.62 10.17 -46.64
N GLY A 43 0.82 10.38 -47.69
CA GLY A 43 -0.62 10.58 -47.59
C GLY A 43 -1.35 9.39 -46.98
N GLU A 44 -1.07 8.16 -47.45
CA GLU A 44 -1.65 6.93 -46.89
C GLU A 44 -1.31 6.74 -45.40
N SER A 45 -0.11 7.16 -45.01
CA SER A 45 0.40 7.02 -43.63
C SER A 45 0.04 8.19 -42.72
N ASN A 46 -0.72 9.19 -43.21
CA ASN A 46 -1.01 10.45 -42.50
C ASN A 46 0.25 11.17 -41.98
N MET A 47 1.30 11.22 -42.80
CA MET A 47 2.60 11.83 -42.48
C MET A 47 2.97 12.89 -43.52
N THR A 48 3.89 13.80 -43.17
CA THR A 48 4.55 14.65 -44.18
C THR A 48 5.60 13.84 -44.95
N SER A 49 5.91 14.24 -46.20
CA SER A 49 6.97 13.58 -46.99
C SER A 49 8.32 13.52 -46.26
N SER A 50 8.66 14.56 -45.49
CA SER A 50 9.91 14.58 -44.70
C SER A 50 9.90 13.59 -43.53
N GLU A 51 8.77 13.43 -42.86
CA GLU A 51 8.61 12.44 -41.79
C GLU A 51 8.66 11.02 -42.35
N PHE A 52 7.95 10.77 -43.44
CA PHE A 52 7.98 9.50 -44.14
C PHE A 52 9.40 9.08 -44.53
N ILE A 53 10.17 9.98 -45.16
CA ILE A 53 11.56 9.69 -45.54
C ILE A 53 12.43 9.38 -44.30
N ARG A 54 12.29 10.16 -43.22
CA ARG A 54 13.07 9.95 -41.99
C ARG A 54 12.75 8.59 -41.37
N ASP A 55 11.48 8.22 -41.32
CA ASP A 55 11.07 6.96 -40.73
C ASP A 55 11.43 5.77 -41.60
N ALA A 56 11.33 5.88 -42.94
CA ALA A 56 11.81 4.86 -43.87
C ALA A 56 13.33 4.62 -43.72
N ILE A 57 14.14 5.69 -43.59
CA ILE A 57 15.59 5.57 -43.34
C ILE A 57 15.86 4.88 -42.00
N ARG A 58 15.17 5.31 -40.93
CA ARG A 58 15.33 4.70 -39.59
C ARG A 58 14.95 3.23 -39.61
N GLU A 59 13.87 2.89 -40.29
CA GLU A 59 13.42 1.51 -40.42
C GLU A 59 14.43 0.68 -41.21
N LYS A 60 14.94 1.21 -42.33
CA LYS A 60 16.00 0.54 -43.11
C LYS A 60 17.26 0.31 -42.27
N ILE A 61 17.68 1.28 -41.46
CA ILE A 61 18.80 1.14 -40.52
C ILE A 61 18.50 0.06 -39.48
N LYS A 62 17.29 0.04 -38.91
CA LYS A 62 16.86 -0.99 -37.94
C LYS A 62 16.92 -2.39 -38.56
N ARG A 63 16.45 -2.55 -39.80
CA ARG A 63 16.48 -3.82 -40.56
C ARG A 63 17.90 -4.29 -40.83
N ILE A 64 18.80 -3.38 -41.21
CA ILE A 64 20.23 -3.72 -41.42
C ILE A 64 20.89 -4.12 -40.10
N LYS A 65 20.58 -3.44 -39.00
CA LYS A 65 21.16 -3.74 -37.68
C LYS A 65 20.63 -5.04 -37.07
N ASN A 66 19.40 -5.40 -37.37
CA ASN A 66 18.73 -6.57 -36.78
C ASN A 66 18.00 -7.38 -37.88
N PRO A 67 18.74 -8.07 -38.75
CA PRO A 67 18.15 -8.80 -39.88
C PRO A 67 17.22 -9.95 -39.44
N GLU A 68 17.48 -10.54 -38.26
CA GLU A 68 16.70 -11.67 -37.74
C GLU A 68 15.27 -11.28 -37.31
N ILE A 69 15.03 -10.01 -36.95
CA ILE A 69 13.73 -9.55 -36.46
C ILE A 69 12.70 -9.41 -37.59
N MET A 70 13.15 -9.23 -38.85
CA MET A 70 12.26 -8.98 -40.00
C MET A 70 12.32 -10.00 -41.12
N ASN A 71 13.24 -10.98 -41.09
CA ASN A 71 13.10 -12.19 -41.92
C ASN A 71 11.88 -13.03 -41.53
N GLN A 72 11.18 -12.68 -40.45
CA GLN A 72 9.82 -13.09 -40.14
C GLN A 72 8.81 -12.32 -41.01
N GLY A 73 8.89 -12.50 -42.33
CA GLY A 73 7.88 -12.04 -43.31
C GLY A 73 6.52 -12.72 -43.13
N SER A 74 6.45 -13.71 -42.24
CA SER A 74 5.26 -14.09 -41.50
C SER A 74 5.59 -13.88 -40.03
N ILE A 75 4.72 -13.19 -39.30
CA ILE A 75 4.68 -13.30 -37.85
C ILE A 75 4.29 -14.76 -37.56
N GLN A 76 5.24 -15.70 -37.66
CA GLN A 76 5.16 -17.00 -37.05
C GLN A 76 5.33 -16.74 -35.55
N LEU A 77 4.24 -16.28 -34.93
CA LEU A 77 4.12 -16.24 -33.48
C LEU A 77 4.52 -17.62 -33.00
N ASN A 78 5.68 -17.69 -32.33
CA ASN A 78 6.14 -18.95 -31.78
C ASN A 78 5.04 -19.45 -30.82
N PRO A 79 4.41 -20.60 -31.11
CA PRO A 79 3.27 -21.08 -30.33
C PRO A 79 3.63 -21.31 -28.85
N GLU A 80 4.90 -21.60 -28.54
CA GLU A 80 5.39 -21.71 -27.16
C GLU A 80 5.38 -20.35 -26.44
N LEU A 81 5.74 -19.27 -27.15
CA LEU A 81 5.69 -17.91 -26.59
C LEU A 81 4.25 -17.47 -26.34
N LEU A 82 3.32 -17.78 -27.24
CA LEU A 82 1.89 -17.50 -27.03
C LEU A 82 1.32 -18.29 -25.85
N LEU A 83 1.67 -19.58 -25.72
CA LEU A 83 1.31 -20.39 -24.56
C LEU A 83 1.85 -19.82 -23.26
N LYS A 84 3.09 -19.34 -23.27
CA LYS A 84 3.71 -18.70 -22.11
C LYS A 84 3.00 -17.39 -21.74
N ILE A 85 2.73 -16.52 -22.71
CA ILE A 85 1.98 -15.27 -22.52
C ILE A 85 0.59 -15.56 -21.95
N SER A 86 -0.11 -16.57 -22.47
CA SER A 86 -1.42 -16.99 -21.97
C SER A 86 -1.36 -17.43 -20.49
N LYS A 87 -0.41 -18.31 -20.14
CA LYS A 87 -0.19 -18.76 -18.76
C LYS A 87 0.16 -17.61 -17.82
N ASP A 88 1.05 -16.72 -18.24
CA ASP A 88 1.47 -15.56 -17.45
C ASP A 88 0.29 -14.58 -17.25
N THR A 89 -0.55 -14.40 -18.27
CA THR A 89 -1.76 -13.58 -18.19
C THR A 89 -2.78 -14.19 -17.23
N GLN A 90 -3.01 -15.50 -17.30
CA GLN A 90 -3.91 -16.20 -16.40
C GLN A 90 -3.46 -16.10 -14.94
N LYS A 91 -2.14 -16.26 -14.70
CA LYS A 91 -1.55 -16.07 -13.37
C LYS A 91 -1.70 -14.64 -12.85
N LEU A 92 -1.59 -13.64 -13.73
CA LEU A 92 -1.84 -12.24 -13.36
C LEU A 92 -3.30 -11.99 -12.97
N VAL A 93 -4.26 -12.63 -13.64
CA VAL A 93 -5.68 -12.55 -13.28
C VAL A 93 -5.91 -13.16 -11.89
N GLU A 94 -5.39 -14.36 -11.64
CA GLU A 94 -5.49 -15.02 -10.32
C GLU A 94 -4.90 -14.17 -9.20
N LEU A 95 -3.72 -13.57 -9.40
CA LEU A 95 -3.10 -12.69 -8.43
C LEU A 95 -3.92 -11.42 -8.17
N ASN A 96 -4.58 -10.87 -9.19
CA ASN A 96 -5.47 -9.72 -9.03
C ASN A 96 -6.73 -10.09 -8.23
N GLU A 97 -7.33 -11.25 -8.49
CA GLU A 97 -8.46 -11.74 -7.69
C GLU A 97 -8.08 -11.94 -6.22
N GLU A 98 -6.90 -12.52 -5.95
CA GLU A 98 -6.42 -12.69 -4.58
C GLU A 98 -6.18 -11.34 -3.89
N LYS A 99 -5.61 -10.36 -4.61
CA LYS A 99 -5.41 -9.01 -4.10
C LYS A 99 -6.74 -8.36 -3.71
N GLU A 100 -7.79 -8.46 -4.53
CA GLU A 100 -9.10 -7.90 -4.19
C GLU A 100 -9.73 -8.61 -3.00
N LYS A 101 -9.60 -9.94 -2.89
CA LYS A 101 -10.04 -10.67 -1.69
C LYS A 101 -9.34 -10.17 -0.42
N ARG A 102 -8.02 -9.96 -0.47
CA ARG A 102 -7.25 -9.41 0.66
C ARG A 102 -7.66 -7.99 1.01
N LYS A 103 -7.92 -7.14 0.02
CA LYS A 103 -8.40 -5.77 0.22
C LYS A 103 -9.75 -5.74 0.94
N ASN A 104 -10.68 -6.60 0.52
CA ASN A 104 -11.99 -6.73 1.19
C ASN A 104 -11.83 -7.21 2.64
N ALA A 105 -10.94 -8.17 2.89
CA ALA A 105 -10.66 -8.61 4.26
C ALA A 105 -10.10 -7.48 5.14
N ILE A 106 -9.20 -6.65 4.61
CA ILE A 106 -8.65 -5.49 5.34
C ILE A 106 -9.75 -4.47 5.66
N ASN A 107 -10.62 -4.14 4.70
CA ASN A 107 -11.73 -3.21 4.93
C ASN A 107 -12.65 -3.71 6.04
N ASN A 108 -13.02 -4.99 6.01
CA ASN A 108 -13.82 -5.59 7.08
C ASN A 108 -13.12 -5.49 8.43
N ILE A 109 -11.81 -5.76 8.50
CA ILE A 109 -11.03 -5.62 9.75
C ILE A 109 -11.06 -4.18 10.26
N LEU A 110 -10.90 -3.19 9.37
CA LEU A 110 -10.93 -1.78 9.73
C LEU A 110 -12.29 -1.37 10.29
N GLU A 111 -13.38 -1.74 9.61
CA GLU A 111 -14.75 -1.49 10.09
C GLU A 111 -15.01 -2.15 11.45
N THR A 112 -14.61 -3.42 11.59
CA THR A 112 -14.76 -4.15 12.86
C THR A 112 -13.94 -3.49 13.97
N SER A 113 -12.72 -3.04 13.67
CA SER A 113 -11.86 -2.36 14.65
C SER A 113 -12.44 -1.02 15.10
N ALA A 114 -13.04 -0.26 14.19
CA ALA A 114 -13.71 1.00 14.51
C ALA A 114 -14.93 0.75 15.41
N ALA A 115 -15.73 -0.27 15.11
CA ALA A 115 -16.86 -0.67 15.94
C ALA A 115 -16.42 -1.08 17.35
N ILE A 116 -15.36 -1.89 17.47
CA ILE A 116 -14.78 -2.29 18.76
C ILE A 116 -14.29 -1.07 19.55
N GLN A 117 -13.60 -0.12 18.90
CA GLN A 117 -13.15 1.09 19.56
C GLN A 117 -14.31 1.95 20.08
N GLU A 118 -15.39 2.05 19.30
CA GLU A 118 -16.60 2.77 19.71
C GLU A 118 -17.28 2.08 20.90
N GLU A 119 -17.39 0.75 20.87
CA GLU A 119 -17.90 -0.03 22.01
C GLU A 119 -17.01 0.12 23.24
N TYR A 120 -15.69 0.06 23.09
CA TYR A 120 -14.75 0.26 24.18
C TYR A 120 -14.92 1.64 24.82
N LYS A 121 -15.09 2.69 24.01
CA LYS A 121 -15.39 4.04 24.48
C LYS A 121 -16.70 4.08 25.25
N LYS A 122 -17.77 3.49 24.71
CA LYS A 122 -19.08 3.39 25.40
C LYS A 122 -18.97 2.64 26.74
N LEU A 123 -18.20 1.56 26.81
CA LEU A 123 -17.99 0.78 28.04
C LEU A 123 -17.15 1.56 29.06
N LYS A 124 -16.14 2.30 28.61
CA LYS A 124 -15.34 3.20 29.45
C LYS A 124 -16.19 4.34 30.01
N ASP A 125 -17.02 4.97 29.19
CA ASP A 125 -17.94 6.04 29.61
C ASP A 125 -18.99 5.53 30.61
N LYS A 126 -19.47 4.29 30.44
CA LYS A 126 -20.34 3.58 31.40
C LYS A 126 -19.61 3.16 32.69
N GLY A 127 -18.30 3.37 32.79
CA GLY A 127 -17.50 3.02 33.97
C GLY A 127 -17.26 1.52 34.15
N LEU A 128 -17.58 0.67 33.17
CA LEU A 128 -17.38 -0.78 33.22
C LEU A 128 -15.92 -1.19 32.91
N MET A 129 -15.19 -0.32 32.21
CA MET A 129 -13.78 -0.49 31.81
C MET A 129 -12.86 0.58 32.40
N ALA A 130 -13.37 1.40 33.33
CA ALA A 130 -12.51 2.33 34.06
C ALA A 130 -11.62 1.54 35.03
N ASP A 131 -10.36 1.91 35.15
CA ASP A 131 -9.52 1.45 36.25
C ASP A 131 -10.07 2.07 37.54
N LEU A 132 -10.85 1.27 38.27
CA LEU A 132 -11.54 1.67 39.50
C LEU A 132 -10.74 1.25 40.74
N GLU A 133 -9.47 0.87 40.62
CA GLU A 133 -8.67 0.40 41.76
C GLU A 133 -8.59 1.45 42.88
N ILE A 134 -8.37 2.72 42.53
CA ILE A 134 -8.25 3.82 43.51
C ILE A 134 -9.57 4.02 44.25
N GLU A 135 -10.68 4.09 43.52
CA GLU A 135 -12.03 4.21 44.06
C GLU A 135 -12.42 3.00 44.91
N THR A 136 -12.03 1.80 44.47
CA THR A 136 -12.23 0.54 45.20
C THR A 136 -11.48 0.56 46.53
N MET A 137 -10.22 1.01 46.55
CA MET A 137 -9.46 1.17 47.79
C MET A 137 -10.08 2.20 48.74
N LYS A 138 -10.60 3.32 48.22
CA LYS A 138 -11.30 4.33 49.03
C LYS A 138 -12.55 3.76 49.69
N ILE A 139 -13.38 3.03 48.94
CA ILE A 139 -14.59 2.40 49.47
C ILE A 139 -14.23 1.29 50.47
N ARG A 140 -13.19 0.50 50.19
CA ARG A 140 -12.66 -0.51 51.13
C ARG A 140 -12.26 0.11 52.46
N LYS A 141 -11.41 1.15 52.46
CA LYS A 141 -10.98 1.84 53.68
C LYS A 141 -12.16 2.44 54.44
N LEU A 142 -13.14 3.01 53.73
CA LEU A 142 -14.35 3.54 54.35
C LEU A 142 -15.15 2.44 55.07
N LEU A 143 -15.37 1.29 54.43
CA LEU A 143 -16.12 0.18 55.01
C LEU A 143 -15.32 -0.63 56.05
N GLU A 144 -14.00 -0.44 56.14
CA GLU A 144 -13.20 -0.93 57.26
C GLU A 144 -13.41 -0.08 58.53
N GLY A 145 -13.63 1.23 58.37
CA GLY A 145 -13.94 2.14 59.47
C GLY A 145 -15.41 2.15 59.92
N HIS A 146 -16.33 1.60 59.11
CA HIS A 146 -17.77 1.65 59.37
C HIS A 146 -18.44 0.27 59.22
N LYS A 147 -19.24 -0.15 60.22
CA LYS A 147 -19.89 -1.48 60.25
C LYS A 147 -20.77 -1.78 59.03
N SER A 148 -21.61 -0.83 58.59
CA SER A 148 -22.31 -0.92 57.30
C SER A 148 -22.82 0.44 56.84
N LEU A 149 -22.83 0.66 55.53
CA LEU A 149 -23.27 1.92 54.90
C LEU A 149 -24.21 1.64 53.72
N SER A 150 -25.14 2.56 53.46
CA SER A 150 -25.94 2.53 52.23
C SER A 150 -25.14 3.06 51.04
N ARG A 151 -25.55 2.73 49.81
CA ARG A 151 -24.91 3.24 48.58
C ARG A 151 -24.81 4.78 48.56
N LYS A 152 -25.87 5.46 48.99
CA LYS A 152 -25.91 6.92 49.06
C LYS A 152 -24.89 7.47 50.08
N GLN A 153 -24.81 6.86 51.26
CA GLN A 153 -23.81 7.24 52.28
C GLN A 153 -22.38 7.04 51.78
N ILE A 154 -22.10 5.93 51.09
CA ILE A 154 -20.78 5.69 50.49
C ILE A 154 -20.48 6.76 49.43
N SER A 155 -21.44 7.07 48.56
CA SER A 155 -21.29 8.12 47.53
C SER A 155 -20.99 9.48 48.17
N ASP A 156 -21.79 9.89 49.16
CA ASP A 156 -21.66 11.19 49.82
C ASP A 156 -20.31 11.32 50.57
N MET A 157 -19.87 10.24 51.25
CA MET A 157 -18.63 10.26 52.04
C MET A 157 -17.36 10.13 51.21
N THR A 158 -17.40 9.38 50.10
CA THR A 158 -16.24 9.21 49.21
C THR A 158 -16.17 10.24 48.08
N LYS A 159 -17.25 11.01 47.87
CA LYS A 159 -17.46 11.88 46.70
C LYS A 159 -17.37 11.12 45.37
N ILE A 160 -17.63 9.81 45.38
CA ILE A 160 -17.71 8.97 44.18
C ILE A 160 -19.16 8.95 43.71
N ASP A 161 -19.38 9.08 42.40
CA ASP A 161 -20.72 9.02 41.81
C ASP A 161 -21.46 7.73 42.21
N SER A 162 -22.74 7.85 42.54
CA SER A 162 -23.55 6.73 43.05
C SER A 162 -23.62 5.55 42.06
N ASN A 163 -23.55 5.78 40.75
CA ASN A 163 -23.55 4.71 39.76
C ASN A 163 -22.19 4.00 39.73
N LYS A 164 -21.09 4.74 39.84
CA LYS A 164 -19.75 4.16 40.00
C LYS A 164 -19.62 3.34 41.29
N VAL A 165 -20.16 3.84 42.39
CA VAL A 165 -20.22 3.10 43.66
C VAL A 165 -20.97 1.77 43.46
N ALA A 166 -22.12 1.78 42.76
CA ALA A 166 -22.87 0.55 42.46
C ALA A 166 -22.04 -0.46 41.65
N ILE A 167 -21.31 0.00 40.63
CA ILE A 167 -20.46 -0.87 39.81
C ILE A 167 -19.36 -1.51 40.67
N ILE A 168 -18.65 -0.71 41.47
CA ILE A 168 -17.55 -1.19 42.31
C ILE A 168 -18.02 -2.25 43.31
N ILE A 169 -19.08 -1.94 44.08
CA ILE A 169 -19.55 -2.83 45.15
C ILE A 169 -20.22 -4.11 44.64
N THR A 170 -20.67 -4.13 43.38
CA THR A 170 -21.31 -5.30 42.77
C THR A 170 -20.27 -6.22 42.10
N ASN A 171 -19.18 -5.65 41.58
CA ASN A 171 -18.17 -6.40 40.82
C ASN A 171 -16.99 -6.93 41.65
N THR A 172 -16.94 -6.67 42.97
CA THR A 172 -15.84 -7.14 43.82
C THR A 172 -16.31 -8.00 44.98
N GLU A 173 -15.64 -9.14 45.19
CA GLU A 173 -15.98 -10.12 46.24
C GLU A 173 -15.79 -9.59 47.66
N PHE A 174 -15.13 -8.44 47.83
CA PHE A 174 -14.80 -7.86 49.13
C PHE A 174 -16.02 -7.29 49.88
N PHE A 175 -17.12 -7.01 49.17
CA PHE A 175 -18.29 -6.36 49.75
C PHE A 175 -19.45 -7.35 49.92
N LYS A 176 -20.15 -7.23 51.05
CA LYS A 176 -21.35 -8.02 51.36
C LYS A 176 -22.57 -7.11 51.38
N LEU A 177 -23.56 -7.43 50.55
CA LEU A 177 -24.86 -6.77 50.56
C LEU A 177 -25.80 -7.48 51.55
N ASN A 178 -26.36 -6.72 52.49
CA ASN A 178 -27.53 -7.13 53.23
C ASN A 178 -28.78 -6.76 52.42
N VAL A 179 -29.40 -7.76 51.78
CA VAL A 179 -30.56 -7.59 50.87
C VAL A 179 -31.77 -6.98 51.59
N VAL A 180 -31.93 -7.23 52.89
CA VAL A 180 -33.06 -6.74 53.69
C VAL A 180 -32.94 -5.24 53.99
N SER A 181 -31.72 -4.76 54.25
CA SER A 181 -31.48 -3.35 54.63
C SER A 181 -30.92 -2.48 53.49
N GLY A 182 -30.51 -3.09 52.37
CA GLY A 182 -29.84 -2.38 51.26
C GLY A 182 -28.48 -1.78 51.65
N ARG A 183 -27.84 -2.30 52.71
CA ARG A 183 -26.57 -1.80 53.24
C ARG A 183 -25.42 -2.75 52.89
N TYR A 184 -24.25 -2.16 52.67
CA TYR A 184 -23.02 -2.85 52.33
C TYR A 184 -22.07 -2.84 53.52
N SER A 185 -21.41 -3.97 53.75
CA SER A 185 -20.34 -4.15 54.73
C SER A 185 -19.14 -4.81 54.07
N LYS A 186 -18.00 -4.82 54.77
CA LYS A 186 -16.91 -5.76 54.47
C LYS A 186 -17.45 -7.19 54.56
N ARG A 187 -17.06 -8.05 53.60
CA ARG A 187 -17.39 -9.48 53.63
C ARG A 187 -16.64 -10.19 54.74
#